data_AF-A0A2E0UMF6-F1
#
_entry.id   AF-A0A2E0UMF6-F1
#
_cell.length_a   1.000
_cell.length_b   1.000
_cell.length_c   1.000
_cell.angle_alpha   90.00
_cell.angle_beta   90.00
_cell.angle_gamma   90.00
#
_symmetry.space_group_name_H-M   'P 1'
#
loop_
_entity.id
_entity.type
_entity.pdbx_description
1 polymer ?
#
loop_
_entity_poly.entity_id
_entity_poly.type
_entity_poly.pdbx_seq_one_letter_code
_entity_poly.pdbx_strand_id
1 'polypeptide(L)' 'MAKTPWKPWHEVVALRDDLKSGELPMHMFAADLYEVLMESGKRPIYEDPGKFFALTFPTYNLRQLVRDVALRVA' A
#
# COMPACT_ATOMS: atom_id res chain seq x y z
N MET A 1 27.03 -27.02 7.35
CA MET A 1 25.63 -26.57 7.39
C MET A 1 25.08 -26.60 5.97
N ALA A 2 23.98 -27.31 5.73
CA ALA A 2 23.37 -27.37 4.39
C ALA A 2 22.80 -25.99 4.03
N LYS A 3 23.12 -25.50 2.82
CA LYS A 3 22.67 -24.20 2.33
C LYS A 3 21.20 -24.34 1.90
N THR A 4 20.29 -23.60 2.55
CA THR A 4 18.87 -23.55 2.15
C THR A 4 18.75 -23.04 0.70
N PRO A 5 17.88 -23.62 -0.15
CA PRO A 5 17.77 -23.29 -1.58
C PRO A 5 17.04 -21.96 -1.85
N TRP A 6 16.99 -21.05 -0.88
CA TRP A 6 16.21 -19.83 -0.98
C TRP A 6 17.01 -18.73 -1.65
N LYS A 7 16.33 -17.98 -2.53
CA LYS A 7 16.88 -16.75 -3.09
C LYS A 7 16.88 -15.66 -2.02
N PRO A 8 17.95 -14.84 -1.91
CA PRO A 8 17.95 -13.63 -1.10
C PRO A 8 16.76 -12.73 -1.47
N TRP A 9 16.19 -12.05 -0.48
CA TRP A 9 14.97 -11.23 -0.66
C TRP A 9 15.12 -10.19 -1.77
N HIS A 10 16.30 -9.58 -1.91
CA HIS A 10 16.58 -8.56 -2.92
C HIS A 10 16.56 -9.09 -4.36
N GLU A 11 16.63 -10.42 -4.56
CA GLU A 11 16.50 -11.04 -5.88
C GLU A 11 15.05 -11.36 -6.26
N VAL A 12 14.13 -11.31 -5.28
CA VAL A 12 12.72 -11.70 -5.46
C VAL A 12 11.79 -10.50 -5.37
N VAL A 13 12.19 -9.47 -4.61
CA VAL A 13 11.42 -8.25 -4.42
C VAL A 13 11.80 -7.22 -5.47
N ALA A 14 10.79 -6.70 -6.18
CA ALA A 14 10.95 -5.54 -7.04
C ALA A 14 10.73 -4.26 -6.22
N LEU A 15 11.78 -3.43 -6.11
CA LEU A 15 11.65 -2.10 -5.52
C LEU A 15 10.92 -1.16 -6.48
N ARG A 16 10.02 -0.35 -5.91
CA ARG A 16 9.35 0.75 -6.62
C ARG A 16 10.36 1.84 -6.99
N ASP A 17 10.13 2.52 -8.10
CA ASP A 17 11.13 3.43 -8.67
C ASP A 17 11.38 4.68 -7.82
N ASP A 18 10.38 5.14 -7.08
CA ASP A 18 10.50 6.23 -6.10
C ASP A 18 11.40 5.87 -4.89
N LEU A 19 11.41 4.61 -4.48
CA LEU A 19 12.34 4.12 -3.45
C LEU A 19 13.78 4.07 -3.96
N LYS A 20 13.97 3.87 -5.28
CA LYS A 20 15.30 3.89 -5.91
C LYS A 20 15.81 5.31 -6.11
N SER A 21 14.93 6.24 -6.50
CA SER A 21 15.30 7.66 -6.68
C SER A 21 15.52 8.38 -5.35
N GLY A 22 14.87 7.93 -4.28
CA GLY A 22 14.87 8.59 -2.97
C GLY A 22 13.92 9.78 -2.90
N GLU A 23 13.16 10.05 -3.97
CA GLU A 23 12.16 11.12 -4.01
C GLU A 23 10.89 10.66 -3.28
N LEU A 24 10.88 10.82 -1.97
CA LEU A 24 9.77 10.43 -1.09
C LEU A 24 9.09 11.67 -0.49
N PRO A 25 8.34 12.46 -1.29
CA PRO A 25 7.62 13.62 -0.79
C PRO A 25 6.54 13.23 0.20
N MET A 26 6.24 14.12 1.15
CA MET A 26 5.28 13.90 2.25
C MET A 26 3.90 13.40 1.79
N HIS A 27 3.45 13.87 0.63
CA HIS A 27 2.15 13.49 0.08
C HIS A 27 2.05 12.00 -0.31
N MET A 28 3.17 11.27 -0.35
CA MET A 28 3.18 9.80 -0.52
C MET A 28 2.77 9.05 0.75
N PHE A 29 2.85 9.71 1.90
CA PHE A 29 2.53 9.14 3.21
C PHE A 29 1.24 9.72 3.77
N ALA A 30 1.00 11.01 3.53
CA ALA A 30 -0.19 11.72 3.96
C ALA A 30 -0.80 12.50 2.80
N ALA A 31 -1.81 11.92 2.14
CA ALA A 31 -2.58 12.60 1.11
C ALA A 31 -3.70 13.44 1.72
N ASP A 32 -3.96 14.59 1.09
CA ASP A 32 -5.15 15.39 1.35
C ASP A 32 -6.38 14.65 0.79
N LEU A 33 -7.35 14.34 1.66
CA LEU A 33 -8.55 13.60 1.27
C LEU A 33 -9.43 14.37 0.28
N TYR A 34 -9.43 15.70 0.30
CA TYR A 34 -10.14 16.50 -0.69
C TYR A 34 -9.49 16.34 -2.07
N GLU A 35 -8.16 16.36 -2.15
CA GLU A 35 -7.46 16.14 -3.42
C GLU A 35 -7.68 14.73 -3.98
N VAL A 36 -7.75 13.72 -3.11
CA VAL A 36 -8.07 12.34 -3.49
C VAL A 36 -9.51 12.25 -4.01
N LEU A 37 -10.46 12.87 -3.32
CA LEU A 37 -11.88 12.88 -3.71
C LEU A 37 -12.11 13.59 -5.05
N MET A 38 -11.34 14.63 -5.35
CA MET A 38 -11.46 15.36 -6.61
C MET A 38 -10.86 14.59 -7.80
N GLU A 39 -10.16 13.48 -7.57
CA GLU A 39 -9.56 12.61 -8.61
C GLU A 39 -8.79 13.39 -9.68
N SER A 40 -8.08 14.44 -9.25
CA SER A 40 -7.40 15.37 -10.16
C SER A 40 -6.11 14.83 -10.78
N GLY A 41 -5.76 13.56 -10.53
CA GLY A 41 -4.53 12.91 -10.96
C GLY A 41 -3.30 13.27 -10.12
N LYS A 42 -3.48 14.09 -9.07
CA LYS A 42 -2.39 14.52 -8.17
C LYS A 42 -1.99 13.45 -7.16
N ARG A 43 -2.89 12.50 -6.88
CA ARG A 43 -2.72 11.45 -5.86
C ARG A 43 -3.00 10.07 -6.46
N PRO A 44 -2.30 9.64 -7.52
CA PRO A 44 -2.64 8.44 -8.28
C PRO A 44 -2.56 7.13 -7.48
N ILE A 45 -1.81 7.10 -6.38
CA ILE A 45 -1.76 5.94 -5.46
C ILE A 45 -3.03 5.85 -4.60
N TYR A 46 -3.59 6.98 -4.21
CA TYR A 46 -4.75 7.07 -3.33
C TYR A 46 -6.08 7.12 -4.09
N GLU A 47 -6.05 7.56 -5.35
CA GLU A 47 -7.20 7.59 -6.26
C GLU A 47 -7.56 6.18 -6.79
N ASP A 48 -6.60 5.24 -6.81
CA ASP A 48 -6.82 3.86 -7.23
C ASP A 48 -6.89 2.95 -5.98
N PRO A 49 -8.06 2.35 -5.67
CA PRO A 49 -8.19 1.48 -4.50
C PRO A 49 -7.23 0.28 -4.52
N GLY A 50 -6.97 -0.29 -5.70
CA GLY A 50 -6.05 -1.43 -5.85
C GLY A 50 -4.62 -1.05 -5.46
N LYS A 51 -4.15 0.12 -5.91
CA LYS A 51 -2.82 0.64 -5.52
C LYS A 51 -2.75 1.02 -4.05
N PHE A 52 -3.80 1.67 -3.53
CA PHE A 52 -3.87 2.06 -2.13
C PHE A 52 -3.81 0.83 -1.20
N PHE A 53 -4.65 -0.17 -1.45
CA PHE A 53 -4.71 -1.35 -0.60
C PHE A 53 -3.49 -2.27 -0.77
N ALA A 54 -2.85 -2.30 -1.94
CA ALA A 54 -1.59 -3.03 -2.14
C ALA A 54 -0.45 -2.53 -1.23
N LEU A 55 -0.51 -1.25 -0.83
CA LEU A 55 0.47 -0.62 0.07
C LEU A 55 -0.03 -0.55 1.52
N THR A 56 -1.25 -1.02 1.79
CA THR A 56 -1.85 -0.99 3.12
C THR A 56 -1.53 -2.30 3.83
N PHE A 57 -0.75 -2.22 4.91
CA PHE A 57 -0.59 -3.37 5.79
C PHE A 57 -1.86 -3.53 6.65
N PRO A 58 -2.64 -4.62 6.49
CA PRO A 58 -3.88 -4.78 7.23
C PRO A 58 -3.55 -5.13 8.69
N THR A 59 -3.66 -4.17 9.60
CA THR A 59 -3.46 -4.42 11.03
C THR A 59 -4.56 -5.32 11.62
N TYR A 60 -4.35 -5.85 12.82
CA TYR A 60 -5.37 -6.68 13.49
C TYR A 60 -6.72 -5.97 13.59
N ASN A 61 -6.74 -4.72 14.03
CA ASN A 61 -7.97 -3.93 14.18
C ASN A 61 -8.63 -3.62 12.83
N LEU A 62 -7.84 -3.34 11.78
CA LEU A 62 -8.37 -3.17 10.42
C LEU A 62 -9.09 -4.44 9.94
N ARG A 63 -8.52 -5.62 10.20
CA ARG A 63 -9.15 -6.90 9.85
C ARG A 63 -10.44 -7.16 10.63
N GLN A 64 -10.50 -6.81 11.93
CA GLN A 64 -11.74 -6.92 12.71
C GLN A 64 -12.80 -5.95 12.19
N LEU A 65 -12.42 -4.70 11.88
CA LEU A 65 -13.34 -3.71 11.33
C LEU A 65 -13.95 -4.19 10.01
N VAL A 66 -13.13 -4.68 9.07
CA VAL A 66 -13.60 -5.22 7.79
C VAL A 66 -14.57 -6.39 8.01
N ARG A 67 -14.25 -7.31 8.93
CA ARG A 67 -15.13 -8.43 9.29
C ARG A 67 -16.48 -7.94 9.80
N ASP A 68 -16.49 -7.00 10.75
CA ASP A 68 -17.71 -6.49 11.36
C ASP A 68 -18.60 -5.77 10.35
N VAL A 69 -18.00 -4.97 9.46
CA VAL A 69 -18.74 -4.27 8.41
C VAL A 69 -19.31 -5.27 7.41
N ALA A 70 -18.51 -6.21 6.91
CA ALA A 70 -18.94 -7.21 5.93
C ALA A 70 -20.09 -8.09 6.45
N LEU A 71 -20.07 -8.45 7.73
CA LEU A 71 -21.14 -9.24 8.37
C LEU A 71 -22.41 -8.43 8.68
N ARG A 72 -22.34 -7.09 8.70
CA ARG A 72 -23.50 -6.22 8.94
C ARG A 72 -24.25 -5.83 7.67
N VAL A 73 -23.56 -5.83 6.54
CA VAL A 73 -24.15 -5.46 5.23
C VAL A 73 -24.62 -6.68 4.42
N ALA A 74 -24.43 -7.90 4.95
CA ALA A 74 -24.96 -9.15 4.40
C ALA A 74 -26.32 -9.49 5.02
#